data_AF-A0A3D1KYX8-F1
#
_entry.id   AF-A0A3D1KYX8-F1
#
_cell.length_a   1.000
_cell.length_b   1.000
_cell.length_c   1.000
_cell.angle_alpha   90.00
_cell.angle_beta   90.00
_cell.angle_gamma   90.00
#
_symmetry.space_group_name_H-M   'P 1'
#
loop_
_entity.id
_entity.type
_entity.pdbx_description
1 polymer ?
#
loop_
_entity_poly.entity_id
_entity_poly.type
_entity_poly.pdbx_seq_one_letter_code
_entity_poly.pdbx_strand_id
1 'polypeptide(L)' 'NNGLQMPRIGFGTNTLGGDVCIRSVANAISAGYRLIDTAHVYGN' A
#
# COMPACT_ATOMS: atom_id res chain seq x y z
N ASN A 1 18.45 -10.37 -10.70
CA ASN A 1 16.99 -10.50 -10.46
C ASN A 1 16.79 -11.67 -9.48
N ASN A 2 15.80 -11.60 -8.59
CA ASN A 2 15.60 -12.61 -7.54
C ASN A 2 14.55 -13.69 -7.89
N GLY A 3 14.01 -13.67 -9.12
CA GLY A 3 13.03 -14.65 -9.60
C GLY A 3 11.61 -14.53 -9.03
N LEU A 4 11.36 -13.57 -8.12
CA LEU A 4 10.05 -13.36 -7.52
C LEU A 4 9.13 -12.55 -8.42
N GLN A 5 7.85 -12.88 -8.39
CA GLN A 5 6.82 -12.11 -9.07
C GLN A 5 6.31 -10.99 -8.17
N MET A 6 6.19 -9.79 -8.74
CA MET A 6 5.63 -8.62 -8.06
C MET A 6 4.35 -8.20 -8.78
N PRO A 7 3.28 -7.82 -8.06
CA PRO A 7 2.09 -7.25 -8.69
C PRO A 7 2.46 -6.01 -9.52
N ARG A 8 1.89 -5.91 -10.73
CA ARG A 8 2.16 -4.77 -11.63
C ARG A 8 1.50 -3.47 -11.18
N ILE A 9 0.54 -3.55 -10.25
CA ILE A 9 -0.21 -2.42 -9.71
C ILE A 9 -0.14 -2.50 -8.19
N GLY A 10 0.20 -1.38 -7.55
CA GLY A 10 0.25 -1.24 -6.10
C GLY A 10 -0.51 -0.03 -5.60
N PHE A 11 -0.78 -0.02 -4.30
CA PHE A 11 -1.42 1.08 -3.59
C PHE A 11 -0.36 1.83 -2.76
N GLY A 12 -0.12 3.10 -3.10
CA GLY A 12 0.82 3.96 -2.38
C GLY A 12 0.19 4.63 -1.17
N THR A 13 0.95 4.71 -0.08
CA THR A 13 0.47 5.27 1.20
C THR A 13 0.98 6.68 1.51
N ASN A 14 1.78 7.27 0.61
CA ASN A 14 2.28 8.63 0.78
C ASN A 14 1.12 9.61 1.06
N THR A 15 1.34 10.55 1.98
CA THR A 15 0.38 11.56 2.50
C THR A 15 -0.83 11.03 3.27
N LEU A 16 -1.08 9.71 3.31
CA LEU A 16 -2.12 9.14 4.17
C LEU A 16 -1.64 9.14 5.61
N GLY A 17 -2.54 9.42 6.56
CA GLY A 17 -2.26 9.33 7.99
C GLY A 17 -3.48 8.94 8.80
N GLY A 18 -3.23 8.40 10.00
CA GLY A 18 -4.27 8.00 10.96
C GLY A 18 -5.35 7.09 10.36
N ASP A 19 -6.61 7.33 10.76
CA ASP A 19 -7.76 6.50 10.33
C ASP A 19 -8.01 6.51 8.83
N VAL A 20 -7.55 7.53 8.11
CA VAL A 20 -7.65 7.59 6.65
C VAL A 20 -6.70 6.59 6.02
N CYS A 21 -5.48 6.44 6.55
CA CYS A 21 -4.52 5.43 6.08
C CYS A 21 -5.09 4.03 6.28
N ILE A 22 -5.58 3.73 7.48
CA ILE A 22 -6.14 2.42 7.85
C ILE A 22 -7.29 2.04 6.91
N ARG A 23 -8.29 2.93 6.75
CA ARG A 23 -9.44 2.66 5.88
C ARG A 23 -9.05 2.55 4.41
N SER A 24 -8.12 3.37 3.95
CA SER A 24 -7.67 3.35 2.55
C SER A 24 -6.96 2.03 2.21
N VAL A 25 -6.07 1.56 3.09
CA VAL A 25 -5.38 0.27 2.91
C VAL A 25 -6.38 -0.90 3.00
N ALA A 26 -7.31 -0.89 3.95
CA ALA A 26 -8.36 -1.91 4.05
C ALA A 26 -9.24 -1.97 2.80
N ASN A 27 -9.59 -0.81 2.24
CA ASN A 27 -10.36 -0.72 1.00
C ASN A 27 -9.55 -1.21 -0.20
N ALA A 28 -8.26 -0.87 -0.30
CA ALA A 28 -7.38 -1.35 -1.36
C ALA A 28 -7.29 -2.89 -1.35
N ILE A 29 -7.10 -3.49 -0.18
CA ILE A 29 -7.07 -4.96 -0.03
C ILE A 29 -8.40 -5.59 -0.47
N SER A 30 -9.52 -5.00 -0.04
CA SER A 30 -10.88 -5.44 -0.40
C SER A 30 -11.16 -5.32 -1.90
N ALA A 31 -10.59 -4.31 -2.56
CA ALA A 31 -10.66 -4.10 -4.00
C ALA A 31 -9.71 -5.00 -4.81
N GLY A 32 -8.85 -5.79 -4.15
CA GLY A 32 -7.97 -6.77 -4.79
C GLY A 32 -6.50 -6.38 -4.90
N TYR A 33 -6.07 -5.25 -4.34
CA TYR A 33 -4.65 -4.88 -4.31
C TYR A 33 -3.84 -5.86 -3.46
N ARG A 34 -2.65 -6.21 -3.94
CA ARG A 34 -1.71 -7.13 -3.26
C ARG A 34 -0.28 -6.59 -3.14
N LEU A 35 -0.07 -5.36 -3.60
CA LEU A 35 1.16 -4.61 -3.40
C LEU A 35 0.81 -3.32 -2.68
N ILE A 36 1.36 -3.12 -1.48
CA ILE A 36 1.20 -1.90 -0.68
C ILE A 36 2.57 -1.24 -0.58
N ASP A 37 2.66 0.01 -1.02
CA ASP A 37 3.88 0.79 -1.04
C ASP A 37 3.89 1.78 0.14
N THR A 38 4.94 1.72 0.95
CA THR A 38 5.14 2.52 2.15
C THR A 38 6.62 2.85 2.34
N ALA A 39 6.90 3.86 3.17
CA ALA A 39 8.23 4.25 3.57
C ALA A 39 8.20 4.82 4.99
N HIS A 40 9.27 4.58 5.75
CA HIS A 40 9.40 5.08 7.12
C HIS A 40 9.18 6.60 7.23
N VAL A 41 9.64 7.38 6.23
CA VAL A 41 9.51 8.84 6.20
C VAL A 41 8.05 9.33 6.08
N TYR A 42 7.12 8.48 5.64
CA TYR A 42 5.71 8.86 5.52
C TYR A 42 5.05 9.06 6.89
N GLY A 43 5.64 8.52 7.96
CA GLY A 43 5.21 8.76 9.34
C GLY A 43 3.75 8.38 9.59
N ASN A 44 3.25 7.39 8.86
CA ASN A 44 1.86 6.99 8.80
C ASN A 44 1.58 5.63 9.46
#